data_AF-A0A4R6ZJ55-F1
#
_entry.id   AF-A0A4R6ZJ55-F1
#
_cell.length_a   1.000
_cell.length_b   1.000
_cell.length_c   1.000
_cell.angle_alpha   90.00
_cell.angle_beta   90.00
_cell.angle_gamma   90.00
#
_symmetry.space_group_name_H-M   'P 1'
#
loop_
_entity.id
_entity.type
_entity.pdbx_description
1 polymer ?
#
loop_
_entity_poly.entity_id
_entity_poly.type
_entity_poly.pdbx_seq_one_letter_code
_entity_poly.pdbx_strand_id
1 'polypeptide(L)'
;MMTGNRFLIPTILCIALTVVVAIFWSPKNDDAVTEASKVNIPNIENPFFLKGNAYISLYRGETFSLSLPFLFEDSSIDGISAVTFDSNDIKAEMDVISKTGQQYGAAELGYMKVDIRINKAGSFKAQEMTLISGDKSVSVNIGKLVFDVNNDRTPTNLVFSGAAVQTAMDEYTLNIQNTEKMEPVAIKSVTAELASMHLHTVADSVPAGKTISHTLALSGDPERYSWYILKPKVTYTVAGQEKTTSGYPTILQLTEWTQENINHIFENKANSEYK
;
A
#
# COMPACT_ATOMS: atom_id res chain seq x y z
N MET A 1 6.94 -80.90 -31.49
CA MET A 1 7.74 -79.93 -32.26
C MET A 1 7.05 -78.58 -32.13
N MET A 2 7.56 -77.71 -31.24
CA MET A 2 7.17 -76.31 -31.14
C MET A 2 8.39 -75.55 -30.62
N THR A 3 9.14 -75.00 -31.56
CA THR A 3 10.26 -74.07 -31.38
C THR A 3 9.69 -72.66 -31.36
N GLY A 4 9.82 -71.95 -30.23
CA GLY A 4 9.38 -70.56 -30.12
C GLY A 4 9.87 -69.91 -28.82
N ASN A 5 10.48 -68.74 -28.97
CA ASN A 5 10.76 -67.74 -27.92
C ASN A 5 11.79 -68.07 -26.83
N ARG A 6 13.06 -68.24 -27.23
CA ARG A 6 14.21 -68.09 -26.31
C ARG A 6 15.06 -66.84 -26.54
N PHE A 7 14.63 -65.94 -27.43
CA PHE A 7 15.35 -64.70 -27.79
C PHE A 7 14.58 -63.41 -27.50
N LEU A 8 13.42 -63.46 -26.82
CA LEU A 8 12.62 -62.26 -26.55
C LEU A 8 12.94 -61.59 -25.20
N ILE A 9 13.58 -62.31 -24.27
CA ILE A 9 13.98 -61.76 -22.96
C ILE A 9 15.35 -61.04 -23.02
N PRO A 10 16.38 -61.50 -23.78
CA PRO A 10 17.66 -60.80 -23.84
C PRO A 10 17.57 -59.46 -24.62
N THR A 11 16.71 -59.39 -25.64
CA THR A 11 16.62 -58.21 -26.51
C THR A 11 15.93 -57.02 -25.84
N ILE A 12 14.99 -57.26 -24.92
CA ILE A 12 14.34 -56.20 -24.14
C ILE A 12 15.31 -55.61 -23.10
N LEU A 13 16.22 -56.42 -22.55
CA LEU A 13 17.21 -55.96 -21.58
C LEU A 13 18.31 -55.09 -22.23
N CYS A 14 18.72 -55.41 -23.47
CA CYS A 14 19.70 -54.60 -24.19
C CYS A 14 19.16 -53.24 -24.66
N ILE A 15 17.86 -53.13 -24.95
CA ILE A 15 17.21 -51.86 -25.32
C ILE A 15 17.01 -50.97 -24.07
N ALA A 16 16.72 -51.56 -22.91
CA ALA A 16 16.60 -50.80 -21.67
C ALA A 16 17.94 -50.20 -21.19
N LEU A 17 19.07 -50.87 -21.46
CA LEU A 17 20.39 -50.39 -21.03
C LEU A 17 20.97 -49.29 -21.93
N THR A 18 20.72 -49.31 -23.25
CA THR A 18 21.16 -48.25 -24.16
C THR A 18 20.40 -46.94 -23.95
N VAL A 19 19.13 -46.99 -23.52
CA VAL A 19 18.38 -45.79 -23.15
C VAL A 19 18.95 -45.15 -21.88
N VAL A 20 19.38 -45.93 -20.88
CA VAL A 20 19.91 -45.37 -19.62
C VAL A 20 21.31 -44.74 -19.79
N VAL A 21 22.15 -45.26 -20.69
CA VAL A 21 23.49 -44.69 -20.94
C VAL A 21 23.43 -43.44 -21.82
N ALA A 22 22.49 -43.34 -22.76
CA ALA A 22 22.27 -42.12 -23.54
C ALA A 22 21.73 -40.95 -22.68
N ILE A 23 21.06 -41.25 -21.56
CA ILE A 23 20.57 -40.24 -20.63
C ILE A 23 21.68 -39.70 -19.71
N PHE A 24 22.75 -40.48 -19.45
CA PHE A 24 23.80 -40.08 -18.50
C PHE A 24 25.14 -39.65 -19.12
N TRP A 25 25.39 -39.88 -20.41
CA TRP A 25 26.61 -39.41 -21.10
C TRP A 25 26.29 -38.77 -22.46
N SER A 26 26.20 -37.44 -22.49
CA SER A 26 26.47 -36.65 -23.68
C SER A 26 27.59 -35.64 -23.38
N PRO A 27 28.71 -35.66 -24.14
CA PRO A 27 29.76 -34.67 -24.02
C PRO A 27 29.33 -33.35 -24.68
N LYS A 28 29.81 -32.24 -24.10
CA LYS A 28 29.70 -30.86 -24.63
C LYS A 28 30.10 -30.78 -26.11
N ASN A 29 29.25 -30.17 -26.93
CA ASN A 29 29.67 -29.22 -27.96
C ASN A 29 28.50 -28.31 -28.35
N ASP A 30 28.76 -27.03 -28.12
CA ASP A 30 28.21 -25.74 -28.58
C ASP A 30 26.97 -25.68 -29.49
N ASP A 31 26.14 -24.69 -29.15
CA ASP A 31 25.11 -24.00 -29.94
C ASP A 31 23.85 -24.76 -30.37
N ALA A 32 22.83 -24.70 -29.50
CA ALA A 32 21.54 -24.05 -29.78
C ALA A 32 20.53 -24.47 -28.67
N VAL A 33 20.56 -23.76 -27.54
CA VAL A 33 19.51 -23.92 -26.51
C VAL A 33 18.22 -23.33 -27.06
N THR A 34 17.27 -24.19 -27.38
CA THR A 34 15.89 -23.84 -27.72
C THR A 34 15.23 -23.24 -26.47
N GLU A 35 14.85 -21.97 -26.54
CA GLU A 35 14.22 -21.15 -25.50
C GLU A 35 12.80 -21.61 -25.12
N ALA A 36 12.64 -22.84 -24.62
CA ALA A 36 11.33 -23.31 -24.19
C ALA A 36 11.46 -24.27 -23.02
N SER A 37 11.87 -23.76 -21.84
CA SER A 37 11.58 -24.32 -20.50
C SER A 37 12.24 -23.55 -19.33
N LYS A 38 12.53 -22.25 -19.49
CA LYS A 38 12.50 -21.36 -18.32
C LYS A 38 11.04 -21.02 -18.14
N VAL A 39 10.40 -21.65 -17.16
CA VAL A 39 9.17 -21.08 -16.59
C VAL A 39 9.54 -19.64 -16.24
N ASN A 40 8.98 -18.72 -17.02
CA ASN A 40 9.19 -17.30 -16.88
C ASN A 40 8.50 -16.94 -15.57
N ILE A 41 9.21 -17.12 -14.45
CA ILE A 41 8.84 -16.59 -13.14
C ILE A 41 9.47 -15.21 -13.11
N PRO A 42 8.73 -14.17 -13.50
CA PRO A 42 9.26 -12.83 -13.64
C PRO A 42 10.00 -12.39 -12.37
N ASN A 43 11.19 -11.82 -12.59
CA ASN A 43 11.93 -11.13 -11.56
C ASN A 43 11.09 -9.94 -11.10
N ILE A 44 10.81 -9.84 -9.79
CA ILE A 44 10.40 -8.56 -9.20
C ILE A 44 11.68 -7.71 -9.16
N GLU A 45 12.03 -7.11 -10.29
CA GLU A 45 13.04 -6.06 -10.31
C GLU A 45 12.38 -4.78 -9.78
N ASN A 46 12.60 -4.53 -8.48
CA ASN A 46 12.44 -3.28 -7.73
C ASN A 46 11.23 -2.39 -8.11
N PRO A 47 10.01 -2.69 -7.62
CA PRO A 47 8.94 -1.69 -7.64
C PRO A 47 9.38 -0.45 -6.85
N PHE A 48 9.43 0.70 -7.52
CA PHE A 48 9.73 1.97 -6.88
C PHE A 48 8.44 2.54 -6.29
N PHE A 49 8.16 2.23 -5.04
CA PHE A 49 7.09 2.92 -4.32
C PHE A 49 7.42 4.40 -4.19
N LEU A 50 6.47 5.25 -4.58
CA LEU A 50 6.60 6.68 -4.38
C LEU A 50 6.50 6.91 -2.87
N LYS A 51 7.58 7.37 -2.23
CA LYS A 51 7.62 7.56 -0.78
C LYS A 51 6.63 8.64 -0.37
N GLY A 52 5.72 8.33 0.54
CA GLY A 52 4.77 9.28 1.13
C GLY A 52 4.67 9.07 2.64
N ASN A 53 4.19 10.06 3.38
CA ASN A 53 3.86 9.85 4.79
C ASN A 53 2.35 9.73 4.97
N ALA A 54 1.92 8.95 5.96
CA ALA A 54 0.52 8.89 6.31
C ALA A 54 0.33 9.09 7.81
N TYR A 55 -0.67 9.87 8.18
CA TYR A 55 -1.21 9.87 9.53
C TYR A 55 -2.65 9.35 9.47
N ILE A 56 -2.88 8.21 10.11
CA ILE A 56 -4.13 7.48 9.99
C ILE A 56 -4.68 7.21 11.40
N SER A 57 -5.69 7.97 11.79
CA SER A 57 -6.49 7.69 12.99
C SER A 57 -7.48 6.57 12.69
N LEU A 58 -7.48 5.53 13.51
CA LEU A 58 -8.33 4.35 13.37
C LEU A 58 -9.04 4.05 14.70
N TYR A 59 -10.15 3.31 14.63
CA TYR A 59 -10.62 2.55 15.78
C TYR A 59 -10.03 1.15 15.79
N ARG A 60 -9.88 0.56 16.98
CA ARG A 60 -9.36 -0.80 17.14
C ARG A 60 -10.20 -1.81 16.33
N GLY A 61 -9.53 -2.54 15.44
CA GLY A 61 -10.16 -3.53 14.57
C GLY A 61 -10.80 -2.95 13.30
N GLU A 62 -10.73 -1.63 13.08
CA GLU A 62 -11.05 -1.01 11.79
C GLU A 62 -10.17 -1.61 10.69
N THR A 63 -10.78 -1.92 9.54
CA THR A 63 -10.03 -2.15 8.30
C THR A 63 -9.93 -0.83 7.54
N PHE A 64 -8.72 -0.41 7.24
CA PHE A 64 -8.42 0.76 6.42
C PHE A 64 -7.75 0.33 5.13
N SER A 65 -8.38 0.61 3.99
CA SER A 65 -7.80 0.36 2.68
C SER A 65 -6.85 1.50 2.28
N LEU A 66 -5.58 1.18 2.14
CA LEU A 66 -4.52 2.08 1.73
C LEU A 66 -4.16 1.84 0.26
N SER A 67 -4.28 2.85 -0.60
CA SER A 67 -3.83 2.77 -1.99
C SER A 67 -2.43 3.40 -2.11
N LEU A 68 -1.42 2.57 -2.37
CA LEU A 68 -0.02 2.99 -2.49
C LEU A 68 0.38 3.13 -3.96
N PRO A 69 0.77 4.33 -4.43
CA PRO A 69 1.29 4.50 -5.78
C PRO A 69 2.73 3.98 -5.88
N PHE A 70 3.04 3.34 -7.01
CA PHE A 70 4.38 2.86 -7.32
C PHE A 70 4.67 2.91 -8.82
N LEU A 71 5.94 2.98 -9.18
CA LEU A 71 6.45 2.92 -10.54
C LEU A 71 7.10 1.55 -10.81
N PHE A 72 6.86 0.98 -11.99
CA PHE A 72 7.46 -0.29 -12.42
C PHE A 72 7.83 -0.25 -13.90
N GLU A 73 9.00 -0.77 -14.26
CA GLU A 73 9.51 -0.74 -15.65
C GLU A 73 9.08 -1.99 -16.44
N ASP A 74 9.39 -3.19 -15.95
CA ASP A 74 9.13 -4.45 -16.67
C ASP A 74 8.48 -5.56 -15.80
N SER A 75 8.15 -5.27 -14.54
CA SER A 75 7.86 -6.32 -13.56
C SER A 75 6.42 -6.84 -13.57
N SER A 76 6.29 -8.14 -13.28
CA SER A 76 5.05 -8.86 -13.02
C SER A 76 4.45 -8.52 -11.67
N ILE A 77 3.97 -7.30 -11.53
CA ILE A 77 3.28 -6.84 -10.33
C ILE A 77 2.10 -7.78 -9.98
N ASP A 78 1.55 -8.45 -11.00
CA ASP A 78 0.44 -9.41 -10.92
C ASP A 78 0.79 -10.68 -10.11
N GLY A 79 2.07 -10.90 -9.78
CA GLY A 79 2.52 -12.01 -8.94
C GLY A 79 2.54 -11.73 -7.44
N ILE A 80 2.34 -10.47 -7.01
CA ILE A 80 2.34 -10.14 -5.58
C ILE A 80 1.09 -10.72 -4.94
N SER A 81 1.31 -11.64 -4.00
CA SER A 81 0.27 -12.44 -3.34
C SER A 81 0.02 -12.01 -1.90
N ALA A 82 1.00 -11.36 -1.26
CA ALA A 82 0.88 -10.90 0.11
C ALA A 82 1.80 -9.70 0.37
N VAL A 83 1.49 -8.99 1.44
CA VAL A 83 2.22 -7.82 1.91
C VAL A 83 2.30 -7.85 3.44
N THR A 84 3.45 -7.47 3.99
CA THR A 84 3.64 -7.31 5.44
C THR A 84 4.36 -6.00 5.73
N PHE A 85 4.15 -5.43 6.92
CA PHE A 85 4.93 -4.29 7.39
C PHE A 85 6.02 -4.75 8.37
N ASP A 86 7.00 -3.88 8.60
CA ASP A 86 8.04 -3.99 9.65
C ASP A 86 7.51 -3.97 11.10
N SER A 87 6.20 -3.81 11.28
CA SER A 87 5.53 -3.85 12.57
C SER A 87 4.54 -5.02 12.66
N ASN A 88 4.79 -5.94 13.60
CA ASN A 88 3.96 -7.14 13.81
C ASN A 88 2.53 -6.84 14.28
N ASP A 89 2.29 -5.66 14.84
CA ASP A 89 0.96 -5.23 15.28
C ASP A 89 0.08 -4.76 14.11
N ILE A 90 0.68 -4.51 12.94
CA ILE A 90 -0.01 -4.04 11.73
C ILE A 90 -0.24 -5.24 10.82
N LYS A 91 -1.49 -5.68 10.75
CA LYS A 91 -1.90 -6.74 9.81
C LYS A 91 -2.26 -6.10 8.48
N ALA A 92 -1.79 -6.71 7.41
CA ALA A 92 -2.00 -6.24 6.06
C ALA A 92 -2.50 -7.40 5.18
N GLU A 93 -3.44 -7.11 4.32
CA GLU A 93 -3.96 -8.04 3.31
C GLU A 93 -3.93 -7.36 1.95
N MET A 94 -3.47 -8.09 0.94
CA MET A 94 -3.42 -7.60 -0.42
C MET A 94 -4.83 -7.72 -1.03
N ASP A 95 -5.44 -6.59 -1.41
CA ASP A 95 -6.72 -6.57 -2.14
C ASP A 95 -6.48 -6.62 -3.66
N VAL A 96 -6.03 -5.51 -4.25
CA VAL A 96 -5.87 -5.40 -5.70
C VAL A 96 -4.64 -4.60 -6.09
N ILE A 97 -4.05 -4.96 -7.22
CA ILE A 97 -3.02 -4.20 -7.90
C ILE A 97 -3.60 -3.74 -9.23
N SER A 98 -3.49 -2.45 -9.50
CA SER A 98 -3.97 -1.83 -10.73
C SER A 98 -2.85 -1.07 -11.44
N LYS A 99 -2.90 -1.11 -12.77
CA LYS A 99 -2.02 -0.38 -13.67
C LYS A 99 -2.80 0.80 -14.25
N THR A 100 -2.20 1.98 -14.36
CA THR A 100 -2.91 3.15 -14.89
C THR A 100 -2.74 3.33 -16.40
N GLY A 101 -1.75 2.68 -17.02
CA GLY A 101 -1.33 2.96 -18.39
C GLY A 101 -0.54 4.26 -18.55
N GLN A 102 -0.34 5.04 -17.48
CA GLN A 102 0.45 6.28 -17.53
C GLN A 102 1.93 5.95 -17.42
N GLN A 103 2.69 6.34 -18.44
CA GLN A 103 4.12 6.10 -18.53
C GLN A 103 4.95 7.35 -18.26
N TYR A 104 6.09 7.13 -17.62
CA TYR A 104 7.08 8.12 -17.21
C TYR A 104 8.48 7.61 -17.56
N GLY A 105 8.92 7.91 -18.77
CA GLY A 105 10.11 7.28 -19.35
C GLY A 105 9.82 5.80 -19.63
N ALA A 106 10.63 4.90 -19.05
CA ALA A 106 10.44 3.46 -19.15
C ALA A 106 9.49 2.88 -18.07
N ALA A 107 9.11 3.66 -17.07
CA ALA A 107 8.30 3.20 -15.94
C ALA A 107 6.80 3.51 -16.13
N GLU A 108 5.93 2.60 -15.72
CA GLU A 108 4.48 2.79 -15.64
C GLU A 108 4.03 3.02 -14.19
N LEU A 109 3.03 3.89 -13.99
CA LEU A 109 2.39 4.11 -12.69
C LEU A 109 1.35 3.03 -12.40
N GLY A 110 1.43 2.45 -11.21
CA GLY A 110 0.45 1.52 -10.66
C GLY A 110 0.02 1.91 -9.26
N TYR A 111 -1.04 1.27 -8.79
CA TYR A 111 -1.54 1.38 -7.43
C TYR A 111 -1.71 0.00 -6.81
N MET A 112 -1.27 -0.11 -5.56
CA MET A 112 -1.42 -1.31 -4.76
C MET A 112 -2.34 -1.00 -3.58
N LYS A 113 -3.50 -1.66 -3.54
CA LYS A 113 -4.49 -1.47 -2.48
C LYS A 113 -4.31 -2.49 -1.37
N VAL A 114 -3.86 -2.04 -0.22
CA VAL A 114 -3.60 -2.87 0.95
C VAL A 114 -4.66 -2.61 2.02
N ASP A 115 -5.33 -3.65 2.46
CA ASP A 115 -6.24 -3.57 3.60
C ASP A 115 -5.46 -3.75 4.90
N ILE A 116 -5.52 -2.72 5.75
CA ILE A 116 -4.76 -2.65 6.99
C ILE A 116 -5.70 -2.81 8.18
N ARG A 117 -5.34 -3.66 9.14
CA ARG A 117 -6.08 -3.84 10.38
C ARG A 117 -5.14 -3.88 11.58
N ILE A 118 -5.46 -3.10 12.62
CA ILE A 118 -4.74 -3.10 13.88
C ILE A 118 -5.72 -3.41 15.01
N ASN A 119 -5.49 -4.51 15.73
CA ASN A 119 -6.42 -5.02 16.76
C ASN A 119 -6.07 -4.54 18.18
N LYS A 120 -5.12 -3.61 18.30
CA LYS A 120 -4.65 -3.06 19.58
C LYS A 120 -4.71 -1.54 19.54
N ALA A 121 -5.13 -0.92 20.63
CA ALA A 121 -5.08 0.54 20.75
C ALA A 121 -3.64 1.01 21.05
N GLY A 122 -3.30 2.20 20.57
CA GLY A 122 -1.96 2.78 20.68
C GLY A 122 -1.47 3.42 19.39
N SER A 123 -0.23 3.89 19.40
CA SER A 123 0.44 4.44 18.23
C SER A 123 1.39 3.41 17.62
N PHE A 124 1.20 3.12 16.33
CA PHE A 124 2.00 2.17 15.57
C PHE A 124 2.65 2.90 14.39
N LYS A 125 3.86 2.47 14.04
CA LYS A 125 4.60 3.04 12.93
C LYS A 125 5.03 1.94 11.99
N ALA A 126 5.01 2.24 10.70
CA ALA A 126 5.64 1.42 9.68
C ALA A 126 6.48 2.30 8.77
N GLN A 127 7.68 1.81 8.41
CA GLN A 127 8.58 2.49 7.50
C GLN A 127 8.96 1.62 6.30
N GLU A 128 8.90 0.31 6.49
CA GLU A 128 9.18 -0.68 5.46
C GLU A 128 7.99 -1.61 5.25
N MET A 129 7.86 -2.05 4.01
CA MET A 129 6.85 -2.99 3.56
C MET A 129 7.53 -4.10 2.78
N THR A 130 7.18 -5.33 3.07
CA THR A 130 7.68 -6.51 2.36
C THR A 130 6.60 -7.05 1.45
N LEU A 131 6.90 -7.14 0.16
CA LEU A 131 6.06 -7.75 -0.87
C LEU A 131 6.46 -9.21 -1.04
N ILE A 132 5.48 -10.08 -1.20
CA ILE A 132 5.70 -11.53 -1.32
C ILE A 132 5.04 -12.05 -2.61
N SER A 133 5.80 -12.79 -3.41
CA SER A 133 5.37 -13.44 -4.66
C SER A 133 5.92 -14.86 -4.73
N GLY A 134 5.06 -15.84 -4.49
CA GLY A 134 5.49 -17.22 -4.31
C GLY A 134 6.56 -17.34 -3.21
N ASP A 135 7.71 -17.93 -3.55
CA ASP A 135 8.84 -18.10 -2.62
C ASP A 135 9.78 -16.89 -2.55
N LYS A 136 9.48 -15.80 -3.27
CA LYS A 136 10.30 -14.59 -3.31
C LYS A 136 9.67 -13.48 -2.48
N SER A 137 10.51 -12.65 -1.89
CA SER A 137 10.09 -11.42 -1.21
C SER A 137 11.05 -10.27 -1.47
N VAL A 138 10.51 -9.04 -1.50
CA VAL A 138 11.31 -7.82 -1.56
C VAL A 138 10.80 -6.82 -0.52
N SER A 139 11.71 -6.25 0.26
CA SER A 139 11.40 -5.18 1.21
C SER A 139 11.66 -3.82 0.57
N VAL A 140 10.70 -2.92 0.71
CA VAL A 140 10.72 -1.57 0.14
C VAL A 140 10.44 -0.55 1.24
N ASN A 141 11.17 0.56 1.20
CA ASN A 141 10.90 1.70 2.08
C ASN A 141 9.73 2.51 1.52
N ILE A 142 8.71 2.75 2.35
CA ILE A 142 7.44 3.39 1.93
C ILE A 142 7.23 4.79 2.53
N GLY A 143 8.23 5.34 3.21
CA GLY A 143 8.06 6.55 4.03
C GLY A 143 7.44 6.23 5.40
N LYS A 144 7.07 7.25 6.18
CA LYS A 144 6.60 7.06 7.55
C LYS A 144 5.07 6.99 7.59
N LEU A 145 4.54 5.79 7.84
CA LEU A 145 3.15 5.60 8.19
C LEU A 145 2.99 5.63 9.71
N VAL A 146 2.07 6.45 10.20
CA VAL A 146 1.69 6.54 11.62
C VAL A 146 0.22 6.18 11.75
N PHE A 147 -0.07 5.15 12.56
CA PHE A 147 -1.42 4.74 12.89
C PHE A 147 -1.71 5.10 14.35
N ASP A 148 -2.68 5.99 14.59
CA ASP A 148 -3.18 6.29 15.93
C ASP A 148 -4.49 5.54 16.16
N VAL A 149 -4.43 4.44 16.92
CA VAL A 149 -5.55 3.52 17.09
C VAL A 149 -6.22 3.76 18.43
N ASN A 150 -7.46 4.26 18.37
CA ASN A 150 -8.29 4.54 19.55
C ASN A 150 -9.15 3.32 19.92
N ASN A 151 -9.54 3.23 21.19
CA ASN A 151 -10.49 2.21 21.65
C ASN A 151 -11.94 2.55 21.26
N ASP A 152 -12.24 3.84 21.10
CA ASP A 152 -13.59 4.32 20.88
C ASP A 152 -13.93 4.27 19.39
N ARG A 153 -15.09 3.71 19.07
CA ARG A 153 -15.64 3.72 17.72
C ARG A 153 -16.36 5.04 17.49
N THR A 154 -16.32 5.53 16.25
CA THR A 154 -17.15 6.66 15.80
C THR A 154 -18.61 6.44 16.22
N PRO A 155 -19.23 7.38 16.93
CA PRO A 155 -20.66 7.32 17.20
C PRO A 155 -21.43 7.30 15.89
N THR A 156 -22.46 6.47 15.82
CA THR A 156 -23.29 6.28 14.62
C THR A 156 -23.97 7.56 14.15
N ASN A 157 -24.02 8.59 15.00
CA ASN A 157 -24.67 9.86 14.75
C ASN A 157 -23.79 10.94 14.08
N LEU A 158 -22.49 10.71 13.91
CA LEU A 158 -21.61 11.60 13.17
C LEU A 158 -21.13 10.92 11.90
N VAL A 159 -21.34 11.60 10.77
CA VAL A 159 -20.83 11.14 9.48
C VAL A 159 -19.79 12.15 9.00
N PHE A 160 -18.61 11.64 8.68
CA PHE A 160 -17.53 12.43 8.08
C PHE A 160 -17.49 12.12 6.58
N SER A 161 -17.46 13.15 5.76
CA SER A 161 -17.36 13.02 4.30
C SER A 161 -16.41 14.06 3.73
N GLY A 162 -15.87 13.81 2.54
CA GLY A 162 -14.84 14.65 1.92
C GLY A 162 -14.55 14.22 0.50
N ALA A 163 -13.76 15.02 -0.21
CA ALA A 163 -13.13 14.58 -1.44
C ALA A 163 -12.07 13.53 -1.09
N ALA A 164 -12.14 12.35 -1.72
CA ALA A 164 -11.18 11.26 -1.50
C ALA A 164 -9.73 11.65 -1.86
N VAL A 165 -9.58 12.63 -2.75
CA VAL A 165 -8.30 13.11 -3.27
C VAL A 165 -8.34 14.64 -3.32
N GLN A 166 -7.29 15.28 -2.83
CA GLN A 166 -7.01 16.70 -3.00
C GLN A 166 -5.61 16.87 -3.61
N THR A 167 -5.51 17.78 -4.56
CA THR A 167 -4.25 18.10 -5.28
C THR A 167 -3.45 19.23 -4.62
N ALA A 168 -4.01 19.82 -3.55
CA ALA A 168 -3.36 20.83 -2.74
C ALA A 168 -2.73 20.14 -1.53
N MET A 169 -1.43 20.34 -1.32
CA MET A 169 -0.70 19.72 -0.21
C MET A 169 -0.75 20.56 1.08
N ASP A 170 -1.37 21.73 1.04
CA ASP A 170 -1.42 22.73 2.11
C ASP A 170 -2.80 22.84 2.76
N GLU A 171 -3.79 22.09 2.29
CA GLU A 171 -5.16 22.14 2.80
C GLU A 171 -5.76 20.76 3.02
N TYR A 172 -6.67 20.67 4.00
CA TYR A 172 -7.51 19.50 4.24
C TYR A 172 -8.96 19.93 4.45
N THR A 173 -9.89 19.41 3.66
CA THR A 173 -11.32 19.70 3.83
C THR A 173 -12.01 18.62 4.66
N LEU A 174 -12.60 19.04 5.77
CA LEU A 174 -13.41 18.23 6.66
C LEU A 174 -14.89 18.59 6.48
N ASN A 175 -15.72 17.65 6.00
CA ASN A 175 -17.16 17.79 6.12
C ASN A 175 -17.67 16.93 7.26
N ILE A 176 -18.49 17.53 8.10
CA ILE A 176 -19.05 16.90 9.29
C ILE A 176 -20.56 17.05 9.22
N GLN A 177 -21.26 15.92 9.17
CA GLN A 177 -22.70 15.88 9.25
C GLN A 177 -23.11 15.37 10.63
N ASN A 178 -23.81 16.24 11.37
CA ASN A 178 -24.49 15.83 12.57
C ASN A 178 -25.86 15.23 12.18
N THR A 179 -25.96 13.91 12.29
CA THR A 179 -27.21 13.19 12.01
C THR A 179 -28.13 13.12 13.23
N GLU A 180 -27.70 13.58 14.41
CA GLU A 180 -28.61 13.80 15.53
C GLU A 180 -29.59 14.93 15.25
N LYS A 181 -30.81 14.77 15.74
CA LYS A 181 -31.91 15.73 15.53
C LYS A 181 -32.08 16.73 16.67
N MET A 182 -31.44 16.49 17.82
CA MET A 182 -31.80 17.17 19.07
C MET A 182 -30.67 18.03 19.63
N GLU A 183 -29.41 17.56 19.58
CA GLU A 183 -28.29 18.26 20.22
C GLU A 183 -27.19 18.66 19.22
N PRO A 184 -26.62 19.88 19.35
CA PRO A 184 -25.43 20.26 18.60
C PRO A 184 -24.21 19.46 19.07
N VAL A 185 -23.26 19.25 18.17
CA VAL A 185 -21.97 18.62 18.48
C VAL A 185 -20.88 19.67 18.40
N ALA A 186 -20.11 19.82 19.47
CA ALA A 186 -18.98 20.76 19.49
C ALA A 186 -17.69 20.03 19.11
N ILE A 187 -17.11 20.35 17.95
CA ILE A 187 -15.76 19.92 17.58
C ILE A 187 -14.77 20.71 18.43
N LYS A 188 -13.89 20.01 19.14
CA LYS A 188 -12.86 20.61 20.01
C LYS A 188 -11.55 20.76 19.28
N SER A 189 -11.15 19.73 18.53
CA SER A 189 -9.90 19.73 17.78
C SER A 189 -9.93 18.71 16.65
N VAL A 190 -9.23 19.05 15.58
CA VAL A 190 -8.83 18.11 14.52
C VAL A 190 -7.31 18.08 14.54
N THR A 191 -6.71 16.89 14.67
CA THR A 191 -5.27 16.73 14.85
C THR A 191 -4.70 15.66 13.94
N ALA A 192 -3.62 15.98 13.22
CA ALA A 192 -2.72 15.02 12.61
C ALA A 192 -1.29 15.56 12.66
N GLU A 193 -0.33 14.68 12.94
CA GLU A 193 1.07 15.10 13.13
C GLU A 193 2.03 14.15 12.41
N LEU A 194 2.80 14.72 11.50
CA LEU A 194 3.93 14.10 10.81
C LEU A 194 5.12 15.04 10.89
N ALA A 195 6.33 14.52 10.68
CA ALA A 195 7.55 15.33 10.77
C ALA A 195 7.57 16.54 9.81
N SER A 196 6.75 16.50 8.76
CA SER A 196 6.71 17.50 7.69
C SER A 196 5.41 18.26 7.58
N MET A 197 4.40 17.88 8.34
CA MET A 197 3.05 18.40 8.19
C MET A 197 2.31 18.25 9.50
N HIS A 198 1.71 19.35 9.94
CA HIS A 198 0.91 19.40 11.14
C HIS A 198 -0.45 19.96 10.77
N LEU A 199 -1.48 19.34 11.31
CA LEU A 199 -2.85 19.78 11.24
C LEU A 199 -3.34 19.96 12.66
N HIS A 200 -3.66 21.18 13.06
CA HIS A 200 -4.23 21.45 14.37
C HIS A 200 -5.30 22.54 14.33
N THR A 201 -6.35 22.28 15.11
CA THR A 201 -7.34 23.23 15.65
C THR A 201 -8.46 23.62 14.71
N VAL A 202 -9.65 23.13 15.04
CA VAL A 202 -10.91 23.85 14.84
C VAL A 202 -11.76 23.61 16.08
N ALA A 203 -12.21 24.72 16.68
CA ALA A 203 -13.33 24.71 17.61
C ALA A 203 -14.57 25.14 16.80
N ASP A 204 -15.50 24.22 16.58
CA ASP A 204 -16.73 24.52 15.84
C ASP A 204 -17.94 23.85 16.48
N SER A 205 -19.13 24.31 16.14
CA SER A 205 -20.39 23.70 16.51
C SER A 205 -21.10 23.22 15.26
N VAL A 206 -21.39 21.92 15.19
CA VAL A 206 -22.21 21.30 14.14
C VAL A 206 -23.66 21.26 14.65
N PRO A 207 -24.56 22.12 14.15
CA PRO A 207 -25.95 22.10 14.60
C PRO A 207 -26.63 20.77 14.28
N ALA A 208 -27.65 20.41 15.05
CA ALA A 208 -28.44 19.20 14.83
C ALA A 208 -29.01 19.14 13.40
N GLY A 209 -28.85 18.00 12.74
CA GLY A 209 -29.32 17.75 11.37
C GLY A 209 -28.63 18.57 10.29
N LYS A 210 -27.50 19.24 10.60
CA LYS A 210 -26.75 20.07 9.65
C LYS A 210 -25.40 19.45 9.28
N THR A 211 -24.91 19.91 8.13
CA THR A 211 -23.56 19.64 7.66
C THR A 211 -22.78 20.94 7.70
N ILE A 212 -21.56 20.89 8.21
CA ILE A 212 -20.59 21.97 8.13
C ILE A 212 -19.37 21.49 7.34
N SER A 213 -18.72 22.42 6.63
CA SER A 213 -17.52 22.17 5.85
C SER A 213 -16.43 23.13 6.30
N HIS A 214 -15.28 22.60 6.65
CA HIS A 214 -14.12 23.38 7.06
C HIS A 214 -12.90 22.97 6.27
N THR A 215 -12.28 23.95 5.63
CA THR A 215 -10.93 23.80 5.09
C THR A 215 -9.94 24.19 6.17
N LEU A 216 -9.04 23.26 6.48
CA LEU A 216 -7.98 23.43 7.46
C LEU A 216 -6.66 23.62 6.72
N ALA A 217 -5.92 24.67 7.07
CA ALA A 217 -4.57 24.83 6.58
C ALA A 217 -3.63 23.83 7.26
N LEU A 218 -2.73 23.27 6.48
CA LEU A 218 -1.66 22.39 6.91
C LEU A 218 -0.39 23.22 7.04
N SER A 219 0.27 23.14 8.18
CA SER A 219 1.59 23.77 8.36
C SER A 219 2.67 22.74 8.07
N GLY A 220 3.50 22.99 7.06
CA GLY A 220 4.47 22.01 6.62
C GLY A 220 5.31 22.48 5.44
N ASP A 221 6.31 21.67 5.11
CA ASP A 221 7.12 21.83 3.90
C ASP A 221 6.60 20.84 2.84
N PRO A 222 5.70 21.28 1.93
CA PRO A 222 5.11 20.41 0.92
C PRO A 222 6.15 19.94 -0.11
N GLU A 223 7.26 20.67 -0.28
CA GLU A 223 8.30 20.34 -1.27
C GLU A 223 9.04 19.04 -0.93
N ARG A 224 8.97 18.60 0.34
CA ARG A 224 9.69 17.43 0.83
C ARG A 224 9.01 16.09 0.47
N TYR A 225 7.77 16.08 -0.01
CA TYR A 225 7.01 14.84 -0.25
C TYR A 225 6.13 14.93 -1.50
N SER A 226 5.88 13.77 -2.10
CA SER A 226 5.11 13.67 -3.35
C SER A 226 3.61 13.49 -3.12
N TRP A 227 3.27 12.87 -1.98
CA TRP A 227 1.91 12.66 -1.52
C TRP A 227 1.89 12.37 -0.02
N TYR A 228 0.72 12.60 0.59
CA TYR A 228 0.40 12.21 1.95
C TYR A 228 -1.00 11.61 2.03
N ILE A 229 -1.23 10.77 3.02
CA ILE A 229 -2.58 10.33 3.38
C ILE A 229 -2.89 10.83 4.78
N LEU A 230 -3.96 11.63 4.90
CA LEU A 230 -4.44 12.14 6.16
C LEU A 230 -5.82 11.58 6.46
N LYS A 231 -5.92 10.85 7.56
CA LYS A 231 -7.18 10.53 8.23
C LYS A 231 -7.05 11.04 9.67
N PRO A 232 -7.28 12.34 9.92
CA PRO A 232 -6.93 12.96 11.19
C PRO A 232 -7.76 12.44 12.35
N LYS A 233 -7.29 12.65 13.58
CA LYS A 233 -8.09 12.43 14.78
C LYS A 233 -8.99 13.64 15.01
N VAL A 234 -10.26 13.40 15.31
CA VAL A 234 -11.25 14.42 15.62
C VAL A 234 -11.73 14.20 17.05
N THR A 235 -11.54 15.21 17.89
CA THR A 235 -12.05 15.26 19.26
C THR A 235 -13.25 16.20 19.30
N TYR A 236 -14.34 15.75 19.92
CA TYR A 236 -15.58 16.51 19.99
C TYR A 236 -16.34 16.21 21.28
N THR A 237 -17.31 17.05 21.60
CA THR A 237 -18.19 16.92 22.75
C THR A 237 -19.63 16.72 22.29
N VAL A 238 -20.29 15.68 22.80
CA VAL A 238 -21.72 15.42 22.62
C VAL A 238 -22.34 15.14 23.99
N ALA A 239 -23.45 15.80 24.32
CA ALA A 239 -24.10 15.70 25.64
C ALA A 239 -23.13 15.88 26.83
N GLY A 240 -22.16 16.80 26.71
CA GLY A 240 -21.17 17.09 27.75
C GLY A 240 -20.04 16.05 27.89
N GLN A 241 -20.04 14.97 27.09
CA GLN A 241 -18.97 13.98 27.09
C GLN A 241 -18.02 14.19 25.93
N GLU A 242 -16.72 14.22 26.22
CA GLU A 242 -15.68 14.23 25.20
C GLU A 242 -15.53 12.83 24.60
N LYS A 243 -15.40 12.80 23.27
CA LYS A 243 -15.20 11.59 22.49
C LYS A 243 -14.18 11.86 21.38
N THR A 244 -13.60 10.78 20.88
CA THR A 244 -12.70 10.81 19.73
C THR A 244 -13.23 9.97 18.58
N THR A 245 -12.83 10.32 17.38
CA THR A 245 -13.09 9.58 16.15
C THR A 245 -11.99 9.87 15.14
N SER A 246 -12.01 9.18 14.02
CA SER A 246 -11.24 9.54 12.84
C SER A 246 -12.06 10.45 11.93
N GLY A 247 -11.40 11.43 11.31
CA GLY A 247 -11.92 12.17 10.16
C GLY A 247 -11.98 11.31 8.91
N TYR A 248 -12.32 11.94 7.80
CA TYR A 248 -12.37 11.29 6.50
C TYR A 248 -10.95 11.14 5.91
N PRO A 249 -10.59 9.98 5.31
CA PRO A 249 -9.28 9.82 4.69
C PRO A 249 -9.17 10.63 3.39
N THR A 250 -8.13 11.44 3.29
CA THR A 250 -7.83 12.25 2.10
C THR A 250 -6.42 11.96 1.63
N ILE A 251 -6.26 11.67 0.34
CA ILE A 251 -4.96 11.66 -0.33
C ILE A 251 -4.64 13.10 -0.74
N LEU A 252 -3.54 13.64 -0.25
CA LEU A 252 -2.95 14.91 -0.67
C LEU A 252 -1.80 14.60 -1.61
N GLN A 253 -1.77 15.16 -2.80
CA GLN A 253 -0.71 14.87 -3.77
C GLN A 253 -0.45 16.09 -4.65
N LEU A 254 0.63 16.04 -5.43
CA LEU A 254 0.87 17.03 -6.49
C LEU A 254 -0.32 17.07 -7.46
N THR A 255 -0.59 18.27 -8.02
CA THR A 255 -1.68 18.47 -8.99
C THR A 255 -1.59 17.55 -10.18
N GLU A 256 -0.38 17.30 -10.67
CA GLU A 256 -0.14 16.40 -11.78
C GLU A 256 1.14 15.59 -11.54
N TRP A 257 1.07 14.30 -11.85
CA TRP A 257 2.23 13.45 -11.99
C TRP A 257 2.85 13.74 -13.36
N THR A 258 3.77 14.72 -13.44
CA THR A 258 4.53 15.05 -14.66
C THR A 258 5.89 14.35 -14.64
N GLN A 259 6.54 14.20 -15.80
CA GLN A 259 7.91 13.66 -15.85
C GLN A 259 8.88 14.50 -15.03
N GLU A 260 8.73 15.83 -15.02
CA GLU A 260 9.53 16.74 -14.21
C GLU A 260 9.33 16.49 -12.71
N ASN A 261 8.07 16.36 -12.26
CA ASN A 261 7.76 16.04 -10.87
C ASN A 261 8.32 14.67 -10.48
N ILE A 262 8.22 13.68 -11.36
CA ILE A 262 8.78 12.34 -11.12
C ILE A 262 10.31 12.36 -11.10
N ASN A 263 10.96 13.11 -12.00
CA ASN A 263 12.40 13.29 -11.99
C ASN A 263 12.86 14.00 -10.71
N HIS A 264 12.16 15.04 -10.27
CA HIS A 264 12.43 15.73 -9.00
C HIS A 264 12.31 14.78 -7.79
N ILE A 265 11.35 13.85 -7.82
CA ILE A 265 11.21 12.79 -6.81
C ILE A 265 12.40 11.82 -6.84
N PHE A 266 12.94 11.52 -8.02
CA PHE A 266 14.14 10.70 -8.18
C PHE A 266 15.42 11.43 -7.73
N GLU A 267 15.53 12.73 -8.00
CA GLU A 267 16.72 13.55 -7.75
C GLU A 267 16.84 14.00 -6.28
N ASN A 268 15.72 14.35 -5.62
CA ASN A 268 15.71 14.77 -4.22
C ASN A 268 15.72 13.62 -3.20
N LYS A 269 16.23 12.45 -3.60
CA LYS A 269 16.52 11.32 -2.71
C LYS A 269 17.60 11.61 -1.65
N ALA A 270 18.19 12.81 -1.65
CA ALA A 270 19.07 13.28 -0.58
C ALA A 270 18.27 13.49 0.72
N ASN A 271 18.35 12.50 1.64
CA ASN A 271 17.92 12.48 3.06
C ASN A 271 16.88 11.42 3.46
N SER A 272 16.63 10.39 2.65
CA SER A 272 16.01 9.15 3.14
C SER A 272 17.08 8.06 3.20
N GLU A 273 17.80 8.00 4.33
CA GLU A 273 18.99 7.16 4.52
C GLU A 273 18.76 5.70 4.06
N TYR A 274 19.39 5.35 2.94
CA TYR A 274 19.99 4.03 2.75
C TYR A 274 21.13 3.92 3.77
N LYS A 275 21.07 2.94 4.66
CA LYS A 275 22.25 2.35 5.29
C LYS A 275 22.23 0.86 5.00
#